data_AF-A0A123TBD4-F1
#
_entry.id   AF-A0A123TBD4-F1
#
_cell.length_a   1.000
_cell.length_b   1.000
_cell.length_c   1.000
_cell.angle_alpha   90.00
_cell.angle_beta   90.00
_cell.angle_gamma   90.00
#
_symmetry.space_group_name_H-M   'P 1'
#
loop_
_entity.id
_entity.type
_entity.pdbx_description
1 polymer ?
#
loop_
_entity_poly.entity_id
_entity_poly.type
_entity_poly.pdbx_seq_one_letter_code
_entity_poly.pdbx_strand_id
1 'polypeptide(L)'
;MRVIIHYPKTIKQLSSQKLPLLVDRKIAGTVTQGKILSLPITQPSVTLSIRGDKKSSIQVKDGDRVQIKENANYFILYYFSLAIVPIALLFNLPTLVKTILLVLALAITLLGQAIFPKYLISTEKSSDH
;
A
#
# COMPACT_ATOMS: atom_id res chain seq x y z
N MET A 1 -20.60 7.28 -15.37
CA MET A 1 -19.43 6.39 -15.32
C MET A 1 -18.93 6.30 -13.88
N ARG A 2 -18.74 5.11 -13.33
CA ARG A 2 -18.30 4.85 -11.95
C ARG A 2 -17.38 3.64 -11.89
N VAL A 3 -16.44 3.67 -10.95
CA VAL A 3 -15.56 2.55 -10.60
C VAL A 3 -15.92 2.09 -9.19
N ILE A 4 -15.98 0.78 -8.97
CA ILE A 4 -16.26 0.19 -7.66
C ILE A 4 -14.94 -0.23 -7.05
N ILE A 5 -14.62 0.28 -5.87
CA ILE A 5 -13.36 0.01 -5.18
C ILE A 5 -13.62 -0.78 -3.91
N HIS A 6 -12.96 -1.92 -3.82
CA HIS A 6 -13.01 -2.82 -2.69
C HIS A 6 -11.66 -2.82 -1.97
N TYR A 7 -11.67 -2.43 -0.70
CA TYR A 7 -10.52 -2.55 0.19
C TYR A 7 -10.88 -3.50 1.34
N PRO A 8 -10.61 -4.81 1.21
CA PRO A 8 -11.01 -5.80 2.19
C PRO A 8 -10.31 -5.59 3.55
N LYS A 9 -11.03 -5.96 4.62
CA LYS A 9 -10.47 -5.99 5.97
C LYS A 9 -9.65 -7.26 6.16
N THR A 10 -8.38 -7.10 6.51
CA THR A 10 -7.53 -8.22 6.95
C THR A 10 -7.93 -8.59 8.38
N ILE A 11 -8.10 -9.89 8.64
CA ILE A 11 -8.66 -10.46 9.89
C ILE A 11 -7.92 -9.97 11.16
N LYS A 12 -6.66 -9.54 11.03
CA LYS A 12 -5.80 -9.13 12.17
C LYS A 12 -5.79 -7.62 12.46
N GLN A 13 -6.54 -6.78 11.73
CA GLN A 13 -6.45 -5.32 11.87
C GLN A 13 -7.58 -4.76 12.77
N LEU A 14 -7.19 -4.25 13.96
CA LEU A 14 -8.11 -3.72 14.99
C LEU A 14 -8.71 -2.36 14.60
N SER A 15 -8.05 -1.60 13.72
CA SER A 15 -8.44 -0.27 13.25
C SER A 15 -8.71 -0.28 11.75
N SER A 16 -9.82 0.31 11.32
CA SER A 16 -10.12 0.52 9.90
C SER A 16 -9.22 1.62 9.31
N GLN A 17 -8.31 1.23 8.42
CA GLN A 17 -7.45 2.19 7.74
C GLN A 17 -8.22 2.97 6.68
N LYS A 18 -7.97 4.27 6.58
CA LYS A 18 -8.51 5.16 5.55
C LYS A 18 -7.44 5.44 4.49
N LEU A 19 -7.74 5.18 3.23
CA LEU A 19 -6.86 5.43 2.08
C LEU A 19 -7.44 6.53 1.19
N PRO A 20 -6.81 7.71 1.11
CA PRO A 20 -7.15 8.72 0.13
C PRO A 20 -6.76 8.25 -1.27
N LEU A 21 -7.73 8.27 -2.17
CA LEU A 21 -7.59 7.85 -3.57
C LEU A 21 -7.50 9.07 -4.47
N LEU A 22 -6.64 8.95 -5.47
CA LEU A 22 -6.41 9.95 -6.49
C LEU A 22 -6.92 9.42 -7.83
N VAL A 23 -7.68 10.23 -8.54
CA VAL A 23 -8.03 10.01 -9.95
C VAL A 23 -7.31 11.08 -10.76
N ASP A 24 -6.47 10.66 -11.70
CA ASP A 24 -5.60 11.54 -12.50
C ASP A 24 -4.84 12.56 -11.65
N ARG A 25 -4.26 12.06 -10.54
CA ARG A 25 -3.50 12.81 -9.52
C ARG A 25 -4.31 13.83 -8.69
N LYS A 26 -5.62 13.93 -8.87
CA LYS A 26 -6.51 14.75 -8.04
C LYS A 26 -7.22 13.90 -6.99
N ILE A 27 -7.42 14.45 -5.78
CA ILE A 27 -8.13 13.74 -4.72
C ILE A 27 -9.58 13.53 -5.14
N ALA A 28 -9.99 12.26 -5.23
CA ALA A 28 -11.30 11.87 -5.71
C ALA A 28 -12.17 11.25 -4.61
N GLY A 29 -11.56 10.67 -3.57
CA GLY A 29 -12.30 10.06 -2.47
C GLY A 29 -11.39 9.44 -1.43
N THR A 30 -11.96 8.86 -0.38
CA THR A 30 -11.22 8.08 0.63
C THR A 30 -11.91 6.75 0.85
N VAL A 31 -11.25 5.64 0.52
CA VAL A 31 -11.77 4.31 0.81
C VAL A 31 -11.41 3.91 2.23
N THR A 32 -12.37 3.37 2.96
CA THR A 32 -12.14 2.83 4.31
C THR A 32 -12.08 1.32 4.23
N GLN A 33 -11.13 0.71 4.93
CA GLN A 33 -10.97 -0.74 4.96
C GLN A 33 -12.23 -1.45 5.45
N GLY A 34 -12.61 -2.52 4.76
CA GLY A 34 -13.86 -3.26 4.95
C GLY A 34 -15.09 -2.59 4.33
N LYS A 35 -14.93 -1.45 3.64
CA LYS A 35 -16.01 -0.76 2.93
C LYS A 35 -15.73 -0.73 1.43
N ILE A 36 -16.82 -0.70 0.68
CA ILE A 36 -16.81 -0.49 -0.76
C ILE A 36 -17.03 1.00 -1.02
N LEU A 37 -16.25 1.58 -1.93
CA LEU A 37 -16.41 2.96 -2.38
C LEU A 37 -16.75 2.96 -3.86
N SER A 38 -17.84 3.60 -4.23
CA SER A 38 -18.14 3.90 -5.64
C SER A 38 -17.62 5.29 -5.96
N LEU A 39 -16.66 5.37 -6.88
CA LEU A 39 -16.04 6.62 -7.31
C LEU A 39 -16.55 7.03 -8.70
N PRO A 40 -17.08 8.26 -8.86
CA PRO A 40 -17.42 8.76 -10.18
C PRO A 40 -16.15 9.05 -10.98
N ILE A 41 -16.17 8.71 -12.28
CA ILE A 41 -15.10 9.04 -13.23
C ILE A 41 -15.66 9.93 -14.33
N THR A 42 -14.86 10.87 -14.80
CA THR A 42 -15.26 11.88 -15.81
C THR A 42 -14.87 11.48 -17.24
N GLN A 43 -13.95 10.52 -17.38
CA GLN A 43 -13.41 10.06 -18.67
C GLN A 43 -13.56 8.53 -18.77
N PRO A 44 -13.59 7.97 -20.00
CA PRO A 44 -13.76 6.54 -20.23
C PRO A 44 -12.59 5.67 -19.70
N SER A 45 -11.42 6.26 -19.51
CA SER A 45 -10.26 5.65 -18.84
C SER A 45 -9.60 6.70 -17.97
N VAL A 46 -9.36 6.39 -16.70
CA VAL A 46 -8.68 7.28 -15.75
C VAL A 46 -7.61 6.53 -14.98
N THR A 47 -6.59 7.24 -14.51
CA THR A 47 -5.55 6.64 -13.66
C THR A 47 -5.97 6.71 -12.20
N LEU A 48 -6.27 5.56 -11.60
CA LEU A 48 -6.50 5.42 -10.17
C LEU A 48 -5.17 5.21 -9.46
N SER A 49 -4.88 6.00 -8.44
CA SER A 49 -3.68 5.87 -7.60
C SER A 49 -3.97 6.13 -6.12
N ILE A 50 -3.05 5.72 -5.25
CA ILE A 50 -3.17 5.92 -3.80
C ILE A 50 -2.30 7.11 -3.37
N ARG A 51 -2.87 8.03 -2.59
CA ARG A 51 -2.10 9.18 -2.09
C ARG A 51 -0.97 8.70 -1.18
N GLY A 52 0.25 9.17 -1.46
CA GLY A 52 1.45 8.79 -0.71
C GLY A 52 2.13 7.53 -1.23
N ASP A 53 1.58 6.86 -2.25
CA ASP A 53 2.24 5.75 -2.94
C ASP A 53 2.10 5.89 -4.46
N LYS A 54 3.14 6.43 -5.09
CA LYS A 54 3.17 6.66 -6.54
C LYS A 54 3.16 5.36 -7.35
N LYS A 55 3.56 4.24 -6.76
CA LYS A 55 3.67 2.94 -7.45
C LYS A 55 2.37 2.16 -7.44
N SER A 56 1.50 2.44 -6.47
CA SER A 56 0.15 1.91 -6.44
C SER A 56 -0.74 2.71 -7.39
N SER A 57 -0.65 2.39 -8.67
CA SER A 57 -1.41 3.05 -9.73
C SER A 57 -1.85 2.06 -10.80
N ILE A 58 -3.06 2.23 -11.33
CA ILE A 58 -3.62 1.42 -12.42
C ILE A 58 -4.56 2.26 -13.28
N GLN A 59 -4.70 1.94 -14.56
CA GLN A 59 -5.75 2.52 -15.40
C GLN A 59 -7.05 1.75 -15.21
N VAL A 60 -8.15 2.48 -14.99
CA VAL A 60 -9.48 1.92 -14.74
C VAL A 60 -10.50 2.55 -15.68
N LYS A 61 -11.50 1.76 -16.07
CA LYS A 61 -12.59 2.15 -16.97
C LYS A 61 -13.93 2.11 -16.25
N ASP A 62 -14.96 2.63 -16.92
CA ASP A 62 -16.33 2.57 -16.41
C ASP A 62 -16.77 1.13 -16.14
N GLY A 63 -17.36 0.87 -14.98
CA GLY A 63 -17.82 -0.45 -14.57
C GLY A 63 -16.73 -1.35 -13.97
N ASP A 64 -15.46 -0.95 -13.98
CA ASP A 64 -14.39 -1.74 -13.38
C ASP A 64 -14.61 -1.91 -11.87
N ARG A 65 -14.35 -3.14 -11.41
CA ARG A 65 -14.21 -3.46 -9.99
C ARG A 65 -12.74 -3.52 -9.68
N VAL A 66 -12.30 -2.73 -8.71
CA VAL A 66 -10.90 -2.61 -8.32
C VAL A 66 -10.74 -3.12 -6.91
N GLN A 67 -9.78 -4.00 -6.70
CA GLN A 67 -9.39 -4.47 -5.40
C GLN A 67 -8.06 -3.83 -4.98
N ILE A 68 -8.01 -3.33 -3.76
CA ILE A 68 -6.80 -2.79 -3.13
C ILE A 68 -6.38 -3.74 -2.02
N LYS A 69 -5.13 -4.20 -2.04
CA LYS A 69 -4.55 -5.05 -0.99
C LYS A 69 -3.23 -4.45 -0.50
N GLU A 70 -2.91 -4.67 0.76
CA GLU A 70 -1.57 -4.36 1.27
C GLU A 70 -0.54 -5.30 0.65
N ASN A 71 0.62 -4.76 0.28
CA ASN A 71 1.69 -5.58 -0.26
C ASN A 71 2.48 -6.24 0.89
N ALA A 72 2.27 -7.53 1.08
CA ALA A 72 2.94 -8.29 2.13
C ALA A 72 4.47 -8.15 2.08
N ASN A 73 5.08 -8.16 0.89
CA ASN A 73 6.54 -8.05 0.75
C ASN A 73 7.07 -6.70 1.26
N TYR A 74 6.37 -5.61 0.95
CA TYR A 74 6.72 -4.28 1.47
C TYR A 74 6.66 -4.26 3.00
N PHE A 75 5.56 -4.75 3.57
CA PHE A 75 5.36 -4.70 5.02
C PHE A 75 6.27 -5.67 5.79
N ILE A 76 6.56 -6.86 5.25
CA ILE A 76 7.51 -7.81 5.85
C ILE A 76 8.89 -7.17 5.94
N LEU A 77 9.40 -6.58 4.86
CA LEU A 77 10.70 -5.90 4.86
C LEU A 77 10.72 -4.70 5.81
N TYR A 78 9.63 -3.93 5.84
CA TYR A 78 9.48 -2.80 6.76
C TYR A 78 9.54 -3.24 8.23
N TYR A 79 8.74 -4.24 8.62
CA TYR A 79 8.72 -4.72 10.00
C TYR A 79 10.01 -5.43 10.40
N PHE A 80 10.62 -6.19 9.48
CA PHE A 80 11.92 -6.81 9.71
C PHE A 80 12.99 -5.75 9.99
N SER A 81 13.05 -4.70 9.18
CA SER A 81 13.98 -3.59 9.42
C SER A 81 13.69 -2.86 10.72
N LEU A 82 12.42 -2.58 11.02
CA LEU A 82 12.02 -1.89 12.25
C LEU A 82 12.41 -2.69 13.51
N ALA A 83 12.36 -4.02 13.46
CA ALA A 83 12.76 -4.88 14.57
C ALA A 83 14.27 -4.81 14.89
N ILE A 84 15.12 -4.39 13.94
CA ILE A 84 16.57 -4.24 14.17
C ILE A 84 16.86 -3.06 15.10
N VAL A 85 16.04 -2.00 15.07
CA VAL A 85 16.23 -0.79 15.88
C VAL A 85 16.26 -1.08 17.39
N PRO A 86 15.26 -1.74 18.00
CA PRO A 86 15.31 -2.08 19.43
C PRO A 86 16.45 -3.06 19.74
N ILE A 87 16.83 -3.97 18.84
CA ILE A 87 17.95 -4.88 19.05
C ILE A 87 19.27 -4.08 19.16
N ALA A 88 19.50 -3.14 18.24
CA ALA A 88 20.70 -2.31 18.25
C ALA A 88 20.76 -1.36 19.47
N LEU A 89 19.60 -0.90 19.97
CA LEU A 89 19.52 0.04 21.09
C LEU A 89 19.56 -0.64 22.47
N LEU A 90 18.82 -1.74 22.65
CA LEU A 90 18.59 -2.38 23.95
C LEU A 90 19.70 -3.35 24.35
N PHE A 91 20.44 -3.91 23.39
CA PHE A 91 21.50 -4.87 23.69
C PHE A 91 22.87 -4.17 23.79
N ASN A 92 23.71 -4.69 24.69
CA ASN A 92 25.08 -4.22 24.87
C ASN A 92 26.01 -4.81 23.80
N LEU A 93 25.80 -4.41 22.54
CA LEU A 93 26.61 -4.79 21.39
C LEU A 93 27.78 -3.82 21.17
N PRO A 94 28.91 -4.26 20.61
CA PRO A 94 29.98 -3.36 20.18
C PRO A 94 29.47 -2.27 19.23
N THR A 95 30.01 -1.05 19.35
CA THR A 95 29.57 0.11 18.55
C THR A 95 29.61 -0.18 17.04
N LEU A 96 30.66 -0.84 16.54
CA LEU A 96 30.77 -1.22 15.14
C LEU A 96 29.60 -2.11 14.69
N VAL A 97 29.22 -3.11 15.51
CA VAL A 97 28.12 -4.04 15.22
C VAL A 97 26.79 -3.30 15.18
N LYS A 98 26.54 -2.38 16.12
CA LYS A 98 25.34 -1.53 16.13
C LYS A 98 25.23 -0.69 14.86
N THR A 99 26.33 -0.05 14.46
CA THR A 99 26.37 0.79 13.26
C THR A 99 26.07 -0.03 12.02
N ILE A 100 26.68 -1.22 11.86
CA ILE A 100 26.42 -2.10 10.71
C ILE A 100 24.94 -2.52 10.68
N LEU A 101 24.38 -2.92 11.82
CA LEU A 101 22.96 -3.31 11.92
C LEU A 101 22.02 -2.16 11.52
N LEU A 102 22.28 -0.94 12.01
CA LEU A 102 21.46 0.23 11.70
C LEU A 102 21.57 0.63 10.23
N VAL A 103 22.78 0.61 9.66
CA VAL A 103 23.00 0.88 8.23
C VAL A 103 22.28 -0.16 7.37
N LEU A 104 22.37 -1.44 7.75
CA LEU A 104 21.68 -2.53 7.05
C LEU A 104 20.15 -2.37 7.13
N ALA A 105 19.63 -2.04 8.32
CA ALA A 105 18.20 -1.77 8.51
C ALA A 105 17.73 -0.62 7.60
N LEU A 106 18.49 0.48 7.55
CA LEU A 106 18.19 1.60 6.68
C LEU A 106 18.22 1.21 5.19
N ALA A 107 19.26 0.47 4.76
CA ALA A 107 19.38 -0.01 3.39
C ALA A 107 18.20 -0.89 2.97
N ILE A 108 17.79 -1.84 3.82
CA ILE A 108 16.63 -2.71 3.58
C ILE A 108 15.34 -1.89 3.47
N THR A 109 15.16 -0.87 4.33
CA THR A 109 13.98 0.02 4.27
C THR A 109 13.93 0.78 2.96
N LEU A 110 15.04 1.39 2.56
CA LEU A 110 15.13 2.16 1.32
C LEU A 110 14.91 1.26 0.10
N LEU A 111 15.50 0.06 0.10
CA LEU A 111 15.34 -0.92 -0.99
C LEU A 111 13.88 -1.41 -1.08
N GLY A 112 13.24 -1.70 0.06
CA GLY A 112 11.84 -2.10 0.12
C GLY A 112 10.91 -1.03 -0.47
N GLN A 113 11.13 0.25 -0.13
CA GLN A 113 10.40 1.38 -0.71
C GLN A 113 10.71 1.58 -2.20
N ALA A 114 11.97 1.36 -2.60
CA ALA A 114 12.43 1.52 -3.97
C ALA A 114 11.98 0.40 -4.92
N ILE A 115 11.63 -0.78 -4.41
CA ILE A 115 11.16 -1.90 -5.24
C ILE A 115 9.64 -2.06 -5.14
N PHE A 116 9.09 -2.19 -3.94
CA PHE A 116 7.71 -2.62 -3.77
C PHE A 116 6.73 -1.44 -3.63
N PRO A 117 5.56 -1.48 -4.29
CA PRO A 117 4.45 -0.63 -3.90
C PRO A 117 3.96 -1.05 -2.51
N LYS A 118 3.49 -0.11 -1.70
CA LYS A 118 2.84 -0.36 -0.41
C LYS A 118 1.49 -1.05 -0.58
N TYR A 119 0.77 -0.70 -1.66
CA TYR A 119 -0.52 -1.33 -1.98
C TYR A 119 -0.51 -1.94 -3.38
N LEU A 120 -1.02 -3.16 -3.48
CA LEU A 120 -1.32 -3.78 -4.77
C LEU A 120 -2.73 -3.36 -5.19
N ILE A 121 -2.84 -2.78 -6.39
CA ILE A 121 -4.12 -2.42 -6.99
C ILE A 121 -4.32 -3.31 -8.21
N SER A 122 -5.45 -4.01 -8.27
CA SER A 122 -5.79 -4.89 -9.38
C SER A 122 -7.26 -4.74 -9.74
N THR A 123 -7.58 -4.83 -11.03
CA THR A 123 -8.97 -5.02 -11.44
C THR A 123 -9.40 -6.46 -11.11
N GLU A 124 -10.54 -6.61 -10.44
CA GLU A 124 -11.19 -7.91 -10.34
C GLU A 124 -11.71 -8.24 -11.74
N LYS A 125 -11.20 -9.31 -12.36
CA LYS A 125 -11.89 -9.88 -13.52
C LYS A 125 -13.28 -10.30 -13.02
N SER A 126 -14.33 -9.79 -13.65
CA SER A 126 -15.66 -10.38 -13.51
C SER A 126 -15.50 -11.85 -13.86
N SER A 127 -15.62 -12.72 -12.87
CA SER A 127 -15.79 -14.15 -13.07
C SER A 127 -17.19 -14.33 -13.63
N ASP A 128 -17.38 -14.01 -14.90
CA ASP A 128 -18.52 -14.52 -15.64
C ASP A 128 -18.24 -16.00 -15.91
N HIS A 129 -19.10 -16.83 -15.32
CA HIS A 129 -19.20 -18.29 -15.35
C HIS A 129 -18.34 -19.12 -14.39
#